data_AF-A0A3P8ZVI5-F1
#
_entry.id   AF-A0A3P8ZVI5-F1
#
_cell.length_a   1.000
_cell.length_b   1.000
_cell.length_c   1.000
_cell.angle_alpha   90.00
_cell.angle_beta   90.00
_cell.angle_gamma   90.00
#
_symmetry.space_group_name_H-M   'P 1'
#
loop_
_entity.id
_entity.type
_entity.pdbx_description
1 polymer ?
#
loop_
_entity_poly.entity_id
_entity_poly.type
_entity_poly.pdbx_seq_one_letter_code
_entity_poly.pdbx_strand_id
1 'polypeptide(L)'
;MTQEQCTHRNNVQSSEKPHVYKVGIYGWRKRCLYFFVLLLMILILVNLALTVWILKVMNFTIDGMGHLRITEKGLKLEGDSEFLQPLYAKEIQSRHGSPLFLQSSKNVSVNILNGKNQLVTQLIAGSSGVRAQGKLFEVKSSSGKLLFSADDQEVVVGAERLRVTAPKGIQILAEAGDIQATCRSDLRLESKDGEITLDAQKIKLLHLPEGKASPSGTTTRQTVYEVCICPNGKLFLSQTGTGSTCQISNNVCL
;
A
#
# COMPACT_ATOMS: atom_id res chain seq x y z
N MET A 1 75.83 -49.48 -84.24
CA MET A 1 76.56 -48.20 -84.40
C MET A 1 75.94 -47.26 -83.37
N THR A 2 76.58 -46.79 -82.30
CA THR A 2 77.99 -46.50 -81.89
C THR A 2 77.94 -46.46 -80.34
N GLN A 3 78.85 -47.12 -79.58
CA GLN A 3 80.06 -46.57 -78.90
C GLN A 3 79.76 -45.27 -78.10
N GLU A 4 80.08 -45.09 -76.80
CA GLU A 4 81.39 -45.16 -76.09
C GLU A 4 81.14 -45.40 -74.57
N GLN A 5 81.92 -46.16 -73.77
CA GLN A 5 83.25 -45.91 -73.15
C GLN A 5 83.40 -44.49 -72.54
N CYS A 6 83.93 -44.21 -71.34
CA CYS A 6 84.56 -44.99 -70.27
C CYS A 6 84.79 -44.08 -69.02
N THR A 7 84.76 -44.70 -67.83
CA THR A 7 85.70 -44.58 -66.68
C THR A 7 85.75 -43.40 -65.67
N HIS A 8 85.82 -43.85 -64.39
CA HIS A 8 86.60 -43.35 -63.23
C HIS A 8 86.02 -42.15 -62.44
N ARG A 9 86.02 -42.08 -61.09
CA ARG A 9 86.84 -42.74 -60.06
C ARG A 9 86.28 -42.44 -58.64
N ASN A 10 86.28 -43.47 -57.77
CA ASN A 10 86.54 -43.49 -56.31
C ASN A 10 85.56 -42.98 -55.22
N ASN A 11 85.05 -43.97 -54.47
CA ASN A 11 85.51 -44.37 -53.12
C ASN A 11 84.72 -43.93 -51.87
N VAL A 12 84.67 -44.88 -50.94
CA VAL A 12 84.30 -44.85 -49.52
C VAL A 12 82.85 -45.18 -49.15
N GLN A 13 82.79 -46.29 -48.41
CA GLN A 13 81.68 -47.06 -47.90
C GLN A 13 81.39 -46.61 -46.46
N SER A 14 80.16 -46.21 -46.15
CA SER A 14 79.56 -46.53 -44.84
C SER A 14 78.05 -46.37 -44.85
N SER A 15 77.42 -47.33 -44.20
CA SER A 15 75.99 -47.56 -44.10
C SER A 15 75.35 -46.62 -43.09
N GLU A 16 74.37 -45.82 -43.50
CA GLU A 16 73.35 -45.31 -42.58
C GLU A 16 72.03 -45.10 -43.34
N LYS A 17 71.14 -46.09 -43.27
CA LYS A 17 69.72 -45.88 -43.61
C LYS A 17 69.15 -44.95 -42.55
N PRO A 18 68.47 -43.85 -42.88
CA PRO A 18 67.70 -43.14 -41.87
C PRO A 18 66.63 -44.09 -41.33
N HIS A 19 66.82 -44.54 -40.09
CA HIS A 19 65.80 -45.23 -39.32
C HIS A 19 64.66 -44.24 -39.09
N VAL A 20 63.72 -44.22 -40.03
CA VAL A 20 62.38 -43.69 -39.78
C VAL A 20 61.83 -44.55 -38.66
N TYR A 21 61.81 -44.02 -37.44
CA TYR A 21 61.10 -44.60 -36.31
C TYR A 21 59.61 -44.63 -36.67
N LYS A 22 59.19 -45.67 -37.38
CA LYS A 22 57.79 -46.08 -37.35
C LYS A 22 57.55 -46.58 -35.94
N VAL A 23 57.12 -45.69 -35.05
CA VAL A 23 56.45 -46.05 -33.80
C VAL A 23 55.12 -46.70 -34.20
N GLY A 24 55.21 -47.96 -34.63
CA GLY A 24 54.12 -48.76 -35.15
C GLY A 24 53.50 -49.54 -34.01
N ILE A 25 52.51 -48.95 -33.33
CA ILE A 25 51.58 -49.73 -32.51
C ILE A 25 50.72 -50.56 -33.48
N TYR A 26 51.14 -51.81 -33.75
CA TYR A 26 50.46 -52.77 -34.61
C TYR A 26 49.59 -53.73 -33.77
N GLY A 27 48.41 -54.12 -34.29
CA GLY A 27 47.50 -55.10 -33.64
C GLY A 27 46.32 -54.50 -32.89
N TRP A 28 45.34 -55.34 -32.50
CA TRP A 28 44.01 -55.06 -31.92
C TRP A 28 43.88 -53.83 -31.00
N ARG A 29 44.94 -53.43 -30.31
CA ARG A 29 45.04 -52.19 -29.53
C ARG A 29 44.75 -50.92 -30.36
N LYS A 30 45.10 -50.88 -31.65
CA LYS A 30 44.74 -49.76 -32.56
C LYS A 30 43.22 -49.69 -32.81
N ARG A 31 42.57 -50.84 -32.98
CA ARG A 31 41.11 -50.94 -33.16
C ARG A 31 40.38 -50.60 -31.86
N CYS A 32 40.91 -51.04 -30.71
CA CYS A 32 40.41 -50.67 -29.39
C CYS A 32 40.54 -49.16 -29.14
N LEU A 33 41.68 -48.55 -29.50
CA LEU A 33 41.90 -47.12 -29.38
C LEU A 33 40.97 -46.32 -30.31
N TYR A 34 40.80 -46.73 -31.58
CA TYR A 34 39.84 -46.06 -32.47
C TYR A 34 38.39 -46.23 -32.01
N PHE A 35 38.02 -47.40 -31.50
CA PHE A 35 36.69 -47.62 -30.92
C PHE A 35 36.47 -46.74 -29.69
N PHE A 36 37.48 -46.62 -28.82
CA PHE A 36 37.43 -45.77 -27.64
C PHE A 36 37.35 -44.27 -28.01
N VAL A 37 38.14 -43.82 -28.99
CA VAL A 37 38.06 -42.45 -29.52
C VAL A 37 36.70 -42.19 -30.18
N LEU A 38 36.17 -43.15 -30.95
CA LEU A 38 34.84 -43.04 -31.55
C LEU A 38 33.75 -42.95 -30.47
N LEU A 39 33.83 -43.79 -29.44
CA LEU A 39 32.91 -43.78 -28.30
C LEU A 39 32.98 -42.44 -27.55
N LEU A 40 34.17 -41.90 -27.32
CA LEU A 40 34.35 -40.56 -26.77
C LEU A 40 33.75 -39.47 -27.66
N MET A 41 33.95 -39.54 -28.98
CA MET A 41 33.34 -38.60 -29.93
C MET A 41 31.82 -38.67 -29.90
N ILE A 42 31.23 -39.88 -29.80
CA ILE A 42 29.79 -40.07 -29.66
C ILE A 42 29.30 -39.48 -28.33
N LEU A 43 29.99 -39.73 -27.21
CA LEU A 43 29.65 -39.13 -25.92
C LEU A 43 29.68 -37.59 -25.98
N ILE A 44 30.67 -37.01 -26.66
CA ILE A 44 30.75 -35.55 -26.87
C ILE A 44 29.54 -35.06 -27.69
N LEU A 45 29.19 -35.74 -28.78
CA LEU A 45 28.04 -35.36 -29.61
C LEU A 45 26.71 -35.45 -28.83
N VAL A 46 26.53 -36.52 -28.04
CA VAL A 46 25.35 -36.68 -27.18
C VAL A 46 25.30 -35.56 -26.12
N ASN A 47 26.43 -35.26 -25.47
CA ASN A 47 26.50 -34.19 -24.48
C ASN A 47 26.26 -32.80 -25.10
N LEU A 48 26.76 -32.56 -26.31
CA LEU A 48 26.49 -31.32 -27.05
C LEU A 48 25.01 -31.21 -27.42
N ALA A 49 24.42 -32.28 -27.96
CA ALA A 49 22.99 -32.33 -28.29
C ALA A 49 22.12 -32.12 -27.05
N LEU A 50 22.47 -32.75 -25.92
CA LEU A 50 21.79 -32.59 -24.64
C LEU A 50 21.90 -31.14 -24.14
N THR A 51 23.06 -30.51 -24.28
CA THR A 51 23.27 -29.11 -23.88
C THR A 51 22.43 -28.16 -24.74
N VAL A 52 22.44 -28.34 -26.06
CA VAL A 52 21.58 -27.55 -26.96
C VAL A 52 20.10 -27.77 -26.66
N TRP A 53 19.70 -29.01 -26.36
CA TRP A 53 18.33 -29.33 -25.95
C TRP A 53 17.94 -28.62 -24.67
N ILE A 54 18.78 -28.68 -23.63
CA ILE A 54 18.56 -28.00 -22.34
C ILE A 54 18.42 -26.49 -22.56
N LEU A 55 19.31 -25.87 -23.33
CA LEU A 55 19.25 -24.44 -23.65
C LEU A 55 17.93 -24.07 -24.34
N LYS A 56 17.47 -24.90 -25.28
CA LYS A 56 16.20 -24.70 -25.97
C LYS A 56 15.00 -24.85 -25.03
N VAL A 57 14.97 -25.89 -24.18
CA VAL A 57 13.87 -26.15 -23.23
C VAL A 57 13.78 -25.08 -22.15
N MET A 58 14.93 -24.64 -21.61
CA MET A 58 14.99 -23.55 -20.64
C MET A 58 14.75 -22.16 -21.26
N ASN A 59 14.45 -22.10 -22.57
CA ASN A 59 14.21 -20.89 -23.33
C ASN A 59 15.31 -19.83 -23.13
N PHE A 60 16.57 -20.28 -23.17
CA PHE A 60 17.72 -19.39 -23.17
C PHE A 60 17.90 -18.79 -24.56
N THR A 61 17.79 -17.49 -24.64
CA THR A 61 18.13 -16.69 -25.82
C THR A 61 19.35 -15.84 -25.51
N ILE A 62 19.93 -15.22 -26.54
CA ILE A 62 21.04 -14.26 -26.36
C ILE A 62 20.56 -13.04 -25.54
N ASP A 63 19.26 -12.74 -25.56
CA ASP A 63 18.65 -11.62 -24.84
C ASP A 63 18.28 -11.95 -23.38
N GLY A 64 18.24 -13.23 -22.98
CA GLY A 64 17.92 -13.63 -21.61
C GLY A 64 17.41 -15.07 -21.40
N MET A 65 16.87 -15.33 -20.21
CA MET A 65 16.28 -16.61 -19.80
C MET A 65 14.77 -16.41 -19.55
N GLY A 66 13.93 -17.01 -20.39
CA GLY A 66 12.47 -16.93 -20.23
C GLY A 66 11.94 -15.48 -20.23
N HIS A 67 11.28 -15.08 -19.14
CA HIS A 67 10.77 -13.71 -18.94
C HIS A 67 11.83 -12.71 -18.49
N LEU A 68 13.02 -13.18 -18.09
CA LEU A 68 14.12 -12.35 -17.64
C LEU A 68 15.02 -12.00 -18.83
N ARG A 69 15.16 -10.71 -19.13
CA ARG A 69 16.02 -10.16 -20.16
C ARG A 69 17.17 -9.38 -19.54
N ILE A 70 18.37 -9.56 -20.07
CA ILE A 70 19.55 -8.80 -19.66
C ILE A 70 19.69 -7.65 -20.65
N THR A 71 19.46 -6.42 -20.18
CA THR A 71 19.63 -5.20 -20.97
C THR A 71 20.85 -4.43 -20.49
N GLU A 72 21.34 -3.48 -21.29
CA GLU A 72 22.45 -2.59 -20.88
C GLU A 72 22.14 -1.79 -19.61
N LYS A 73 20.84 -1.57 -19.32
CA LYS A 73 20.36 -0.87 -18.11
C LYS A 73 20.20 -1.79 -16.90
N GLY A 74 20.43 -3.09 -17.06
CA GLY A 74 20.27 -4.11 -16.03
C GLY A 74 19.25 -5.18 -16.41
N LEU A 75 18.71 -5.86 -15.40
CA LEU A 75 17.78 -6.96 -15.55
C LEU A 75 16.34 -6.46 -15.75
N LYS A 76 15.66 -6.94 -16.78
CA LYS A 76 14.26 -6.64 -17.07
C LYS A 76 13.45 -7.93 -17.01
N LEU A 77 12.48 -8.01 -16.11
CA LEU A 77 11.59 -9.16 -15.99
C LEU A 77 10.22 -8.79 -16.57
N GLU A 78 9.81 -9.49 -17.63
CA GLU A 78 8.57 -9.23 -18.37
C GLU A 78 7.61 -10.41 -18.28
N GLY A 79 6.58 -10.32 -17.44
CA GLY A 79 5.55 -11.35 -17.32
C GLY A 79 5.35 -11.78 -15.87
N ASP A 80 4.62 -12.87 -15.68
CA ASP A 80 4.42 -13.48 -14.37
C ASP A 80 5.72 -14.13 -13.91
N SER A 81 6.10 -13.87 -12.66
CA SER A 81 7.36 -14.38 -12.12
C SER A 81 7.26 -14.56 -10.62
N GLU A 82 7.87 -15.64 -10.15
CA GLU A 82 7.87 -16.02 -8.75
C GLU A 82 9.29 -15.93 -8.18
N PHE A 83 9.39 -15.47 -6.93
CA PHE A 83 10.65 -15.33 -6.24
C PHE A 83 10.64 -16.23 -5.00
N LEU A 84 11.62 -17.14 -4.92
CA LEU A 84 11.77 -18.04 -3.77
C LEU A 84 12.33 -17.32 -2.53
N GLN A 85 12.98 -16.17 -2.72
CA GLN A 85 13.62 -15.38 -1.67
C GLN A 85 13.07 -13.94 -1.67
N PRO A 86 13.24 -13.20 -0.56
CA PRO A 86 12.85 -11.80 -0.49
C PRO A 86 13.56 -10.95 -1.54
N LEU A 87 12.80 -10.05 -2.15
CA LEU A 87 13.33 -9.04 -3.05
C LEU A 87 13.77 -7.80 -2.26
N TYR A 88 15.02 -7.42 -2.45
CA TYR A 88 15.57 -6.18 -1.93
C TYR A 88 15.70 -5.18 -3.07
N ALA A 89 14.99 -4.08 -2.96
CA ALA A 89 15.04 -3.01 -3.93
C ALA A 89 15.23 -1.68 -3.20
N LYS A 90 16.07 -0.80 -3.78
CA LYS A 90 16.20 0.58 -3.31
C LYS A 90 14.90 1.35 -3.55
N GLU A 91 14.20 1.03 -4.63
CA GLU A 91 12.99 1.72 -5.07
C GLU A 91 12.06 0.73 -5.75
N ILE A 92 10.77 0.82 -5.43
CA ILE A 92 9.69 0.07 -6.07
C ILE A 92 8.68 1.10 -6.57
N GLN A 93 8.58 1.23 -7.89
CA GLN A 93 7.70 2.22 -8.53
C GLN A 93 6.87 1.56 -9.62
N SER A 94 5.64 2.03 -9.76
CA SER A 94 4.77 1.67 -10.88
C SER A 94 5.05 2.56 -12.10
N ARG A 95 4.53 2.16 -13.27
CA ARG A 95 4.56 2.99 -14.47
C ARG A 95 3.78 4.29 -14.25
N HIS A 96 4.19 5.34 -14.94
CA HIS A 96 3.54 6.64 -14.87
C HIS A 96 2.03 6.52 -15.15
N GLY A 97 1.19 7.04 -14.25
CA GLY A 97 -0.27 6.97 -14.35
C GLY A 97 -0.89 5.60 -14.06
N SER A 98 -0.09 4.60 -13.65
CA SER A 98 -0.58 3.26 -13.27
C SER A 98 -0.37 3.02 -11.77
N PRO A 99 -1.33 2.45 -11.03
CA PRO A 99 -1.15 2.13 -9.62
C PRO A 99 -0.23 0.91 -9.43
N LEU A 100 0.46 0.86 -8.28
CA LEU A 100 1.17 -0.34 -7.82
C LEU A 100 0.16 -1.26 -7.14
N PHE A 101 -0.09 -2.44 -7.73
CA PHE A 101 -0.99 -3.43 -7.16
C PHE A 101 -0.24 -4.42 -6.26
N LEU A 102 -0.68 -4.54 -5.01
CA LEU A 102 -0.20 -5.53 -4.05
C LEU A 102 -1.38 -6.39 -3.62
N GLN A 103 -1.45 -7.63 -4.10
CA GLN A 103 -2.50 -8.59 -3.77
C GLN A 103 -1.94 -9.73 -2.94
N SER A 104 -2.62 -10.06 -1.84
CA SER A 104 -2.20 -11.11 -0.92
C SER A 104 -3.43 -11.77 -0.29
N SER A 105 -3.35 -13.08 -0.06
CA SER A 105 -4.33 -13.83 0.74
C SER A 105 -4.12 -13.64 2.25
N LYS A 106 -3.00 -13.02 2.64
CA LYS A 106 -2.62 -12.68 4.01
C LYS A 106 -2.43 -11.18 4.17
N ASN A 107 -2.24 -10.72 5.41
CA ASN A 107 -2.02 -9.31 5.70
C ASN A 107 -0.81 -8.76 4.94
N VAL A 108 -0.98 -7.61 4.31
CA VAL A 108 0.09 -6.81 3.71
C VAL A 108 0.56 -5.80 4.75
N SER A 109 1.86 -5.77 5.03
CA SER A 109 2.45 -4.90 6.05
C SER A 109 3.54 -4.03 5.44
N VAL A 110 3.45 -2.71 5.62
CA VAL A 110 4.48 -1.74 5.25
C VAL A 110 5.11 -1.23 6.53
N ASN A 111 6.39 -1.53 6.73
CA ASN A 111 7.15 -1.18 7.91
C ASN A 111 8.25 -0.18 7.56
N ILE A 112 8.29 0.94 8.25
CA ILE A 112 9.38 1.91 8.15
C ILE A 112 10.29 1.74 9.36
N LEU A 113 11.57 1.46 9.10
CA LEU A 113 12.60 1.26 10.10
C LEU A 113 13.51 2.51 10.21
N ASN A 114 14.03 2.79 11.40
CA ASN A 114 15.06 3.81 11.59
C ASN A 114 16.46 3.28 11.26
N GLY A 115 17.49 4.15 11.33
CA GLY A 115 18.89 3.76 11.12
C GLY A 115 19.46 2.76 12.14
N LYS A 116 18.73 2.46 13.23
CA LYS A 116 19.04 1.41 14.20
C LYS A 116 18.21 0.14 13.97
N ASN A 117 17.53 0.03 12.83
CA ASN A 117 16.68 -1.08 12.44
C ASN A 117 15.46 -1.30 13.36
N GLN A 118 15.00 -0.26 14.05
CA GLN A 118 13.80 -0.30 14.90
C GLN A 118 12.58 0.21 14.14
N LEU A 119 11.43 -0.41 14.38
CA LEU A 119 10.16 -0.01 13.77
C LEU A 119 9.74 1.38 14.25
N VAL A 120 9.47 2.28 13.30
CA VAL A 120 8.99 3.65 13.55
C VAL A 120 7.52 3.79 13.17
N THR A 121 7.17 3.29 11.98
CA THR A 121 5.81 3.37 11.45
C THR A 121 5.44 2.04 10.83
N GLN A 122 4.20 1.63 11.02
CA GLN A 122 3.64 0.39 10.48
C GLN A 122 2.25 0.65 9.91
N LEU A 123 2.01 0.19 8.69
CA LEU A 123 0.69 0.13 8.08
C LEU A 123 0.39 -1.33 7.72
N ILE A 124 -0.67 -1.88 8.30
CA ILE A 124 -1.11 -3.26 8.04
C ILE A 124 -2.50 -3.22 7.43
N ALA A 125 -2.64 -3.78 6.23
CA ALA A 125 -3.92 -4.06 5.60
C ALA A 125 -4.20 -5.57 5.68
N GLY A 126 -5.31 -5.94 6.31
CA GLY A 126 -5.72 -7.32 6.49
C GLY A 126 -7.22 -7.52 6.24
N SER A 127 -7.70 -8.76 6.40
CA SER A 127 -9.11 -9.11 6.19
C SER A 127 -10.06 -8.43 7.19
N SER A 128 -9.58 -8.10 8.39
CA SER A 128 -10.37 -7.42 9.43
C SER A 128 -10.36 -5.90 9.32
N GLY A 129 -9.50 -5.32 8.47
CA GLY A 129 -9.38 -3.86 8.32
C GLY A 129 -7.94 -3.37 8.16
N VAL A 130 -7.78 -2.05 8.31
CA VAL A 130 -6.51 -1.34 8.15
C VAL A 130 -6.08 -0.80 9.50
N ARG A 131 -4.83 -1.08 9.89
CA ARG A 131 -4.20 -0.59 11.12
C ARG A 131 -2.99 0.24 10.77
N ALA A 132 -2.93 1.46 11.31
CA ALA A 132 -1.78 2.34 11.18
C ALA A 132 -1.22 2.62 12.59
N GLN A 133 0.09 2.50 12.72
CA GLN A 133 0.84 2.86 13.93
C GLN A 133 1.98 3.79 13.53
N GLY A 134 2.06 4.95 14.16
CA GLY A 134 3.07 5.97 13.90
C GLY A 134 2.74 7.25 14.65
N LYS A 135 3.56 8.28 14.44
CA LYS A 135 3.39 9.58 15.10
C LYS A 135 2.29 10.45 14.50
N LEU A 136 1.98 10.23 13.22
CA LEU A 136 1.03 11.04 12.46
C LEU A 136 0.37 10.16 11.39
N PHE A 137 -0.96 10.23 11.30
CA PHE A 137 -1.73 9.62 10.23
C PHE A 137 -2.64 10.67 9.60
N GLU A 138 -2.42 10.98 8.32
CA GLU A 138 -3.21 11.95 7.56
C GLU A 138 -3.94 11.29 6.38
N VAL A 139 -5.20 11.69 6.19
CA VAL A 139 -5.99 11.38 5.00
C VAL A 139 -6.35 12.70 4.33
N LYS A 140 -5.93 12.87 3.08
CA LYS A 140 -6.19 14.05 2.26
C LYS A 140 -7.06 13.68 1.07
N SER A 141 -7.89 14.63 0.63
CA SER A 141 -8.62 14.56 -0.63
C SER A 141 -7.66 14.66 -1.83
N SER A 142 -8.12 14.33 -3.03
CA SER A 142 -7.38 14.51 -4.29
C SER A 142 -6.97 15.97 -4.55
N SER A 143 -7.72 16.93 -3.97
CA SER A 143 -7.39 18.35 -4.01
C SER A 143 -6.35 18.78 -2.96
N GLY A 144 -5.88 17.87 -2.10
CA GLY A 144 -4.96 18.14 -1.00
C GLY A 144 -5.63 18.61 0.30
N LYS A 145 -6.96 18.79 0.33
CA LYS A 145 -7.70 19.14 1.56
C LYS A 145 -7.58 18.05 2.63
N LEU A 146 -7.22 18.42 3.85
CA LEU A 146 -7.18 17.49 4.99
C LEU A 146 -8.59 17.02 5.36
N LEU A 147 -8.80 15.70 5.39
CA LEU A 147 -10.07 15.07 5.75
C LEU A 147 -10.01 14.46 7.15
N PHE A 148 -8.88 13.85 7.51
CA PHE A 148 -8.64 13.26 8.82
C PHE A 148 -7.15 13.39 9.16
N SER A 149 -6.83 13.79 10.39
CA SER A 149 -5.48 13.73 10.96
C SER A 149 -5.55 13.17 12.36
N ALA A 150 -4.59 12.35 12.76
CA ALA A 150 -4.42 11.89 14.12
C ALA A 150 -2.94 11.85 14.50
N ASP A 151 -2.60 12.47 15.62
CA ASP A 151 -1.30 12.40 16.27
C ASP A 151 -1.45 12.25 17.80
N ASP A 152 -0.36 12.41 18.54
CA ASP A 152 -0.35 12.27 20.01
C ASP A 152 -1.05 13.44 20.74
N GLN A 153 -1.36 14.54 20.05
CA GLN A 153 -1.94 15.76 20.63
C GLN A 153 -3.43 15.90 20.32
N GLU A 154 -3.81 15.71 19.06
CA GLU A 154 -5.20 15.86 18.63
C GLU A 154 -5.61 14.96 17.46
N VAL A 155 -6.93 14.80 17.33
CA VAL A 155 -7.55 14.16 16.16
C VAL A 155 -8.46 15.18 15.49
N VAL A 156 -8.15 15.49 14.23
CA VAL A 156 -8.85 16.51 13.45
C VAL A 156 -9.66 15.86 12.33
N VAL A 157 -10.94 16.22 12.21
CA VAL A 157 -11.83 15.78 11.13
C VAL A 157 -12.26 16.98 10.29
N GLY A 158 -11.73 17.10 9.07
CA GLY A 158 -11.90 18.25 8.18
C GLY A 158 -12.95 18.09 7.08
N ALA A 159 -13.89 17.15 7.25
CA ALA A 159 -14.95 16.89 6.27
C ALA A 159 -16.01 18.00 6.24
N GLU A 160 -16.68 18.20 5.09
CA GLU A 160 -17.78 19.16 4.96
C GLU A 160 -19.04 18.73 5.71
N ARG A 161 -19.22 17.42 5.88
CA ARG A 161 -20.31 16.83 6.63
C ARG A 161 -19.80 15.63 7.39
N LEU A 162 -19.90 15.68 8.71
CA LEU A 162 -19.65 14.54 9.60
C LEU A 162 -21.00 13.93 10.01
N ARG A 163 -21.20 12.64 9.72
CA ARG A 163 -22.37 11.89 10.17
C ARG A 163 -21.90 10.70 11.00
N VAL A 164 -22.27 10.67 12.27
CA VAL A 164 -22.00 9.57 13.17
C VAL A 164 -23.29 8.77 13.34
N THR A 165 -23.24 7.45 13.17
CA THR A 165 -24.41 6.56 13.28
C THR A 165 -24.00 5.34 14.07
N ALA A 166 -24.72 5.05 15.15
CA ALA A 166 -24.39 3.96 16.06
C ALA A 166 -25.68 3.25 16.52
N PRO A 167 -25.78 1.91 16.37
CA PRO A 167 -26.96 1.15 16.78
C PRO A 167 -27.28 1.25 18.27
N LYS A 168 -26.26 1.46 19.12
CA LYS A 168 -26.39 1.58 20.58
C LYS A 168 -26.33 3.03 21.09
N GLY A 169 -26.42 4.01 20.18
CA GLY A 169 -26.25 5.43 20.52
C GLY A 169 -24.78 5.88 20.50
N ILE A 170 -24.58 7.19 20.69
CA ILE A 170 -23.28 7.87 20.67
C ILE A 170 -23.06 8.51 22.04
N GLN A 171 -21.92 8.24 22.66
CA GLN A 171 -21.50 8.89 23.89
C GLN A 171 -20.28 9.77 23.61
N ILE A 172 -20.37 11.04 24.00
CA ILE A 172 -19.27 12.00 23.93
C ILE A 172 -18.95 12.37 25.38
N LEU A 173 -17.75 12.02 25.84
CA LEU A 173 -17.31 12.22 27.22
C LEU A 173 -15.91 12.84 27.22
N ALA A 174 -15.71 13.85 28.07
CA ALA A 174 -14.39 14.40 28.38
C ALA A 174 -14.05 14.01 29.83
N GLU A 175 -13.04 13.15 30.03
CA GLU A 175 -12.59 12.74 31.38
C GLU A 175 -12.00 13.92 32.15
N ALA A 176 -11.32 14.82 31.44
CA ALA A 176 -10.78 16.07 31.94
C ALA A 176 -11.01 17.17 30.90
N GLY A 177 -11.25 18.41 31.37
CA GLY A 177 -11.54 19.56 30.52
C GLY A 177 -13.03 19.75 30.25
N ASP A 178 -13.34 20.52 29.21
CA ASP A 178 -14.69 20.87 28.79
C ASP A 178 -15.02 20.34 27.38
N ILE A 179 -16.31 20.18 27.13
CA ILE A 179 -16.82 19.95 25.77
C ILE A 179 -17.30 21.30 25.25
N GLN A 180 -16.55 21.87 24.31
CA GLN A 180 -16.90 23.12 23.66
C GLN A 180 -17.42 22.87 22.25
N ALA A 181 -18.63 23.35 21.95
CA ALA A 181 -19.18 23.38 20.60
C ALA A 181 -19.30 24.84 20.12
N THR A 182 -18.61 25.17 19.03
CA THR A 182 -18.70 26.49 18.39
C THR A 182 -19.25 26.32 16.97
N CYS A 183 -20.18 27.19 16.58
CA CYS A 183 -20.85 27.16 15.28
C CYS A 183 -20.81 28.54 14.64
N ARG A 184 -20.67 28.60 13.31
CA ARG A 184 -20.68 29.87 12.56
C ARG A 184 -22.11 30.41 12.37
N SER A 185 -23.07 29.51 12.24
CA SER A 185 -24.50 29.79 12.14
C SER A 185 -25.18 29.20 13.38
N ASP A 186 -26.09 28.25 13.20
CA ASP A 186 -26.95 27.75 14.26
C ASP A 186 -26.48 26.39 14.78
N LEU A 187 -26.57 26.18 16.08
CA LEU A 187 -26.48 24.86 16.71
C LEU A 187 -27.91 24.34 16.95
N ARG A 188 -28.30 23.30 16.21
CA ARG A 188 -29.62 22.65 16.37
C ARG A 188 -29.46 21.30 17.08
N LEU A 189 -30.04 21.19 18.27
CA LEU A 189 -30.22 19.93 18.97
C LEU A 189 -31.66 19.45 18.78
N GLU A 190 -31.86 18.24 18.27
CA GLU A 190 -33.18 17.68 17.98
C GLU A 190 -33.22 16.21 18.37
N SER A 191 -34.25 15.84 19.14
CA SER A 191 -34.60 14.44 19.38
C SER A 191 -35.84 14.10 18.55
N LYS A 192 -35.77 13.02 17.77
CA LYS A 192 -36.93 12.51 17.01
C LYS A 192 -37.84 11.63 17.87
N ASP A 193 -37.27 11.03 18.89
CA ASP A 193 -37.94 10.08 19.77
C ASP A 193 -37.34 10.23 21.17
N GLY A 194 -38.16 10.66 22.13
CA GLY A 194 -37.74 11.03 23.48
C GLY A 194 -37.53 12.53 23.68
N GLU A 195 -36.63 12.88 24.60
CA GLU A 195 -36.42 14.26 25.05
C GLU A 195 -34.94 14.67 25.00
N ILE A 196 -34.68 15.97 25.10
CA ILE A 196 -33.34 16.53 25.25
C ILE A 196 -33.22 17.02 26.69
N THR A 197 -32.39 16.34 27.49
CA THR A 197 -32.16 16.70 28.89
C THR A 197 -30.84 17.44 29.02
N LEU A 198 -30.88 18.65 29.59
CA LEU A 198 -29.70 19.43 29.94
C LEU A 198 -29.60 19.44 31.48
N ASP A 199 -28.74 18.59 32.04
CA ASP A 199 -28.51 18.51 33.48
C ASP A 199 -27.24 19.27 33.87
N ALA A 200 -27.42 20.45 34.49
CA ALA A 200 -26.33 21.28 34.98
C ALA A 200 -26.81 22.20 36.11
N GLN A 201 -25.91 22.57 37.03
CA GLN A 201 -26.22 23.52 38.10
C GLN A 201 -26.67 24.91 37.57
N LYS A 202 -26.14 25.32 36.41
CA LYS A 202 -26.44 26.61 35.78
C LYS A 202 -26.52 26.45 34.27
N ILE A 203 -27.69 26.71 33.71
CA ILE A 203 -27.90 26.80 32.27
C ILE A 203 -28.08 28.29 31.93
N LYS A 204 -27.33 28.78 30.94
CA LYS A 204 -27.40 30.18 30.50
C LYS A 204 -27.80 30.23 29.04
N LEU A 205 -28.92 30.88 28.77
CA LEU A 205 -29.36 31.24 27.42
C LEU A 205 -29.07 32.73 27.23
N LEU A 206 -27.97 33.05 26.59
CA LEU A 206 -27.55 34.43 26.34
C LEU A 206 -28.28 34.99 25.12
N HIS A 207 -28.50 36.31 25.12
CA HIS A 207 -29.09 37.03 23.99
C HIS A 207 -30.47 36.52 23.55
N LEU A 208 -31.29 36.04 24.49
CA LEU A 208 -32.69 35.77 24.19
C LEU A 208 -33.35 37.07 23.72
N PRO A 209 -33.99 37.08 22.54
CA PRO A 209 -34.65 38.27 22.02
C PRO A 209 -35.80 38.67 22.95
N GLU A 210 -35.82 39.94 23.34
CA GLU A 210 -36.89 40.49 24.17
C GLU A 210 -38.12 40.80 23.29
N GLY A 211 -39.23 40.15 23.58
CA GLY A 211 -40.50 40.40 22.89
C GLY A 211 -41.08 41.75 23.31
N LYS A 212 -41.15 42.72 22.38
CA LYS A 212 -41.84 43.99 22.62
C LYS A 212 -43.30 43.90 22.20
N ALA A 213 -44.21 44.14 23.13
CA ALA A 213 -45.64 44.20 22.82
C ALA A 213 -45.93 45.36 21.85
N SER A 214 -46.60 45.07 20.73
CA SER A 214 -47.06 46.12 19.82
C SER A 214 -48.26 46.86 20.44
N PRO A 215 -48.20 48.19 20.62
CA PRO A 215 -49.27 48.97 21.26
C PRO A 215 -50.51 49.15 20.38
N SER A 216 -50.47 48.79 19.09
CA SER A 216 -51.62 48.87 18.19
C SER A 216 -52.46 47.60 18.25
N GLY A 217 -53.50 47.63 19.08
CA GLY A 217 -54.54 46.61 19.08
C GLY A 217 -55.22 46.53 17.71
N THR A 218 -55.24 45.34 17.12
CA THR A 218 -56.33 44.81 16.29
C THR A 218 -56.04 43.35 15.95
N THR A 219 -56.73 42.45 16.67
CA THR A 219 -57.32 41.19 16.15
C THR A 219 -56.48 40.32 15.20
N THR A 220 -55.80 39.28 15.71
CA THR A 220 -56.29 37.87 15.65
C THR A 220 -55.23 36.79 15.92
N ARG A 221 -53.92 37.06 15.92
CA ARG A 221 -52.90 36.06 16.36
C ARG A 221 -51.71 36.75 17.03
N GLN A 222 -51.55 36.57 18.33
CA GLN A 222 -50.29 36.90 19.01
C GLN A 222 -49.20 35.98 18.47
N THR A 223 -48.13 36.56 17.92
CA THR A 223 -46.97 35.82 17.38
C THR A 223 -45.75 35.87 18.30
N VAL A 224 -45.84 36.63 19.40
CA VAL A 224 -44.79 36.81 20.40
C VAL A 224 -45.26 36.17 21.70
N TYR A 225 -44.41 35.33 22.26
CA TYR A 225 -44.65 34.60 23.50
C TYR A 225 -43.49 34.83 24.47
N GLU A 226 -43.81 34.89 25.76
CA GLU A 226 -42.82 34.83 26.82
C GLU A 226 -42.47 33.35 27.08
N VAL A 227 -41.18 33.04 27.26
CA VAL A 227 -40.73 31.72 27.68
C VAL A 227 -40.58 31.71 29.19
N CYS A 228 -41.40 30.93 29.88
CA CYS A 228 -41.44 30.81 31.33
C CYS A 228 -40.83 29.49 31.78
N ILE A 229 -40.22 29.49 32.98
CA ILE A 229 -39.56 28.30 33.56
C ILE A 229 -40.30 27.90 34.84
N CYS A 230 -40.76 26.66 34.91
CA CYS A 230 -41.34 26.06 36.11
C CYS A 230 -40.25 25.72 37.16
N PRO A 231 -40.58 25.59 38.46
CA PRO A 231 -39.62 25.18 39.49
C PRO A 231 -38.95 23.81 39.25
N ASN A 232 -39.60 22.93 38.49
CA ASN A 232 -39.07 21.64 38.06
C ASN A 232 -38.17 21.71 36.80
N GLY A 233 -37.92 22.91 36.26
CA GLY A 233 -37.08 23.13 35.08
C GLY A 233 -37.81 23.05 33.73
N LYS A 234 -39.11 22.73 33.71
CA LYS A 234 -39.90 22.67 32.47
C LYS A 234 -40.12 24.07 31.90
N LEU A 235 -39.90 24.22 30.58
CA LEU A 235 -40.15 25.47 29.85
C LEU A 235 -41.56 25.45 29.25
N PHE A 236 -42.27 26.57 29.33
CA PHE A 236 -43.58 26.75 28.68
C PHE A 236 -43.72 28.14 28.09
N LEU A 237 -44.63 28.28 27.12
CA LEU A 237 -44.94 29.55 26.47
C LEU A 237 -46.12 30.23 27.14
N SER A 238 -45.99 31.51 27.46
CA SER A 238 -47.06 32.38 27.95
C SER A 238 -47.33 33.52 26.95
N GLN A 239 -48.56 34.04 26.96
CA GLN A 239 -48.97 35.14 26.08
C GLN A 239 -48.28 36.45 26.49
N THR A 240 -47.60 37.14 25.58
CA THR A 240 -46.95 38.42 25.89
C THR A 240 -47.95 39.52 26.27
N GLY A 241 -47.67 40.25 27.35
CA GLY A 241 -48.43 41.41 27.84
C GLY A 241 -47.57 42.65 28.08
N THR A 242 -48.13 43.70 28.70
CA THR A 242 -47.38 44.92 29.10
C THR A 242 -46.46 44.68 30.31
N GLY A 243 -46.50 43.50 30.92
CA GLY A 243 -45.61 43.02 31.96
C GLY A 243 -45.54 41.49 31.92
N SER A 244 -44.66 40.88 32.73
CA SER A 244 -44.48 39.43 32.72
C SER A 244 -45.77 38.69 33.06
N THR A 245 -46.13 37.76 32.19
CA THR A 245 -47.31 36.91 32.27
C THR A 245 -46.99 35.50 32.74
N CYS A 246 -45.75 35.25 33.17
CA CYS A 246 -45.30 33.96 33.70
C CYS A 246 -45.99 33.63 35.03
N GLN A 247 -47.23 33.15 34.91
CA GLN A 247 -48.06 32.67 36.02
C GLN A 247 -47.85 31.15 36.12
N ILE A 248 -47.44 30.68 37.30
CA ILE A 248 -47.29 29.25 37.58
C ILE A 248 -48.69 28.63 37.57
N SER A 249 -49.08 28.04 36.44
CA SER A 249 -50.29 27.22 36.35
C SER A 249 -49.95 25.79 36.71
N ASN A 250 -50.58 25.26 37.76
CA ASN A 250 -50.36 23.89 38.21
C ASN A 250 -50.53 22.89 37.07
N ASN A 251 -51.46 23.11 36.14
CA ASN A 251 -51.70 22.18 35.03
C ASN A 251 -50.50 22.06 34.04
N VAL A 252 -49.59 23.03 34.02
CA VAL A 252 -48.43 23.06 33.12
C VAL A 252 -47.14 22.66 33.85
N CYS A 253 -47.00 23.08 35.11
CA CYS A 253 -45.81 22.91 35.94
C CYS A 253 -45.85 21.71 36.90
N LEU A 254 -46.89 20.86 36.85
CA LEU A 254 -46.93 19.55 37.53
C LEU A 254 -45.94 18.56 36.90
#